data_AF-A0A357L6Z7-F1
#
_entry.id   AF-A0A357L6Z7-F1
#
_cell.length_a   1.000
_cell.length_b   1.000
_cell.length_c   1.000
_cell.angle_alpha   90.00
_cell.angle_beta   90.00
_cell.angle_gamma   90.00
#
_symmetry.space_group_name_H-M   'P 1'
#
loop_
_entity.id
_entity.type
_entity.pdbx_description
1 polymer ?
#
loop_
_entity_poly.entity_id
_entity_poly.type
_entity_poly.pdbx_seq_one_letter_code
_entity_poly.pdbx_strand_id
1 'polypeptide(L)'
;MRTKCWLTAAAVLLAAGCGGRVAKPVLTESALDARLSCDHLQGEYDNNRKRLAELQGEKKESGRNNAGFLVTSPLFLDTQGTFKKETEALNLRNERLNALMAERGCEAPPAPVP
;
A
#
# COMPACT_ATOMS: atom_id res chain seq x y z
N MET A 1 49.55 -12.45 25.54
CA MET A 1 48.30 -13.12 25.97
C MET A 1 47.50 -12.08 26.76
N ARG A 2 46.31 -11.60 26.39
CA ARG A 2 45.09 -12.29 25.96
C ARG A 2 44.28 -11.39 25.01
N THR A 3 44.20 -11.82 23.76
CA THR A 3 43.13 -11.49 22.81
C THR A 3 41.83 -12.13 23.28
N LYS A 4 40.73 -11.36 23.37
CA LYS A 4 39.31 -11.75 23.12
C LYS A 4 38.34 -10.80 23.83
N CYS A 5 37.91 -9.75 23.12
CA CYS A 5 36.67 -9.02 23.41
C CYS A 5 36.17 -8.30 22.14
N TRP A 6 36.25 -8.99 20.99
CA TRP A 6 35.90 -8.44 19.67
C TRP A 6 34.90 -9.35 18.94
N LEU A 7 33.98 -9.98 19.69
CA LEU A 7 32.97 -10.87 19.09
C LEU A 7 31.52 -10.51 19.47
N THR A 8 31.28 -9.51 20.31
CA THR A 8 29.92 -9.11 20.72
C THR A 8 29.35 -7.92 19.97
N ALA A 9 30.14 -7.19 19.17
CA ALA A 9 29.65 -5.99 18.47
C ALA A 9 29.00 -6.26 17.09
N ALA A 10 29.13 -7.47 16.53
CA ALA A 10 28.63 -7.78 15.19
C ALA A 10 27.15 -8.20 15.13
N ALA A 11 26.52 -8.53 16.28
CA ALA A 11 25.13 -9.02 16.30
C ALA A 11 24.07 -7.90 16.22
N VAL A 12 24.44 -6.63 16.45
CA VAL A 12 23.48 -5.50 16.46
C VAL A 12 23.24 -4.93 15.06
N LEU A 13 24.15 -5.15 14.10
CA LEU A 13 24.01 -4.65 12.73
C LEU A 13 23.04 -5.48 11.87
N LEU A 14 22.60 -6.65 12.34
CA LEU A 14 21.59 -7.48 11.66
C LEU A 14 20.15 -7.15 12.06
N ALA A 15 19.93 -6.23 13.01
CA ALA A 15 18.62 -5.69 13.34
C ALA A 15 18.18 -4.55 12.41
N ALA A 16 18.80 -4.39 11.25
CA ALA A 16 18.29 -3.57 10.14
C ALA A 16 17.06 -4.23 9.47
N GLY A 17 16.12 -4.71 10.28
CA GLY A 17 14.81 -5.19 9.87
C GLY A 17 13.75 -4.20 10.32
N CYS A 18 13.80 -2.98 9.79
CA CYS A 18 12.66 -2.04 9.81
C CYS A 18 11.58 -2.61 8.87
N GLY A 19 10.96 -3.73 9.26
CA GLY A 19 10.10 -4.56 8.40
C GLY A 19 8.68 -4.01 8.19
N GLY A 20 8.35 -2.86 8.78
CA GLY A 20 7.09 -2.16 8.58
C GLY A 20 7.26 -1.05 7.56
N ARG A 21 6.63 -1.15 6.39
CA ARG A 21 6.55 -0.01 5.48
C ARG A 21 5.51 0.98 6.02
N VAL A 22 5.85 2.26 6.00
CA VAL A 22 4.92 3.34 6.36
C VAL A 22 3.81 3.42 5.32
N ALA A 23 2.57 3.47 5.77
CA ALA A 23 1.42 3.66 4.91
C ALA A 23 1.48 5.00 4.19
N LYS A 24 1.22 5.00 2.88
CA LYS A 24 1.14 6.16 2.00
C LYS A 24 -0.26 6.26 1.40
N PRO A 25 -1.28 6.60 2.21
CA PRO A 25 -2.64 6.74 1.71
C PRO A 25 -2.74 7.87 0.68
N VAL A 26 -3.55 7.64 -0.34
CA VAL A 26 -3.91 8.68 -1.32
C VAL A 26 -4.96 9.63 -0.73
N LEU A 27 -4.99 10.87 -1.22
CA LEU A 27 -6.05 11.80 -0.86
C LEU A 27 -7.34 11.41 -1.60
N THR A 28 -8.47 11.43 -0.90
CA THR A 28 -9.79 11.20 -1.52
C THR A 28 -10.15 12.31 -2.50
N GLU A 29 -9.84 13.56 -2.15
CA GLU A 29 -10.07 14.75 -2.97
C GLU A 29 -8.77 15.51 -3.23
N SER A 30 -8.68 16.12 -4.40
CA SER A 30 -7.56 16.97 -4.80
C SER A 30 -8.06 18.29 -5.35
N ALA A 31 -7.36 19.39 -5.05
CA ALA A 31 -7.64 20.69 -5.65
C ALA A 31 -7.53 20.68 -7.19
N LEU A 32 -6.82 19.69 -7.76
CA LEU A 32 -6.68 19.51 -9.19
C LEU A 32 -7.87 18.80 -9.83
N ASP A 33 -8.75 18.17 -9.04
CA ASP A 33 -9.89 17.39 -9.54
C ASP A 33 -10.77 18.20 -10.48
N ALA A 34 -10.94 19.50 -10.20
CA ALA A 34 -11.71 20.44 -11.02
C ALA A 34 -11.17 20.60 -12.46
N ARG A 35 -9.90 20.29 -12.69
CA ARG A 35 -9.21 20.48 -13.98
C ARG A 35 -8.94 19.19 -14.75
N LEU A 36 -9.24 18.02 -14.17
CA LEU A 36 -8.98 16.74 -14.82
C LEU A 36 -9.96 16.47 -15.97
N SER A 37 -9.45 16.03 -17.11
CA SER A 37 -10.25 15.51 -18.22
C SER A 37 -10.71 14.07 -17.94
N CYS A 38 -11.69 13.57 -18.71
CA CYS A 38 -12.13 12.17 -18.62
C CYS A 38 -10.98 11.18 -18.73
N ASP A 39 -10.06 11.37 -19.69
CA ASP A 39 -8.89 10.49 -19.86
C ASP A 39 -7.98 10.48 -18.62
N HIS A 40 -7.82 11.63 -17.95
CA HIS A 40 -7.03 11.70 -16.72
C HIS A 40 -7.73 11.00 -15.55
N LEU A 41 -9.04 11.17 -15.41
CA LEU A 41 -9.83 10.49 -14.38
C LEU A 41 -9.78 8.97 -14.55
N GLN A 42 -9.96 8.50 -15.79
CA GLN A 42 -9.88 7.08 -16.13
C GLN A 42 -8.46 6.53 -15.90
N GLY A 43 -7.44 7.26 -16.33
CA GLY A 43 -6.04 6.87 -16.13
C GLY A 43 -5.67 6.78 -14.64
N GLU A 44 -6.19 7.69 -13.81
CA GLU A 44 -6.00 7.61 -12.36
C GLU A 44 -6.73 6.41 -11.75
N TYR A 45 -7.98 6.17 -12.15
CA TYR A 45 -8.75 5.01 -11.72
C TYR A 45 -8.03 3.70 -12.02
N ASP A 46 -7.52 3.54 -13.25
CA ASP A 46 -6.79 2.36 -13.69
C ASP A 46 -5.47 2.18 -12.91
N ASN A 47 -4.79 3.27 -12.61
CA ASN A 47 -3.58 3.24 -11.79
C ASN A 47 -3.89 2.79 -10.35
N ASN A 48 -4.95 3.35 -9.75
CA ASN A 48 -5.40 2.95 -8.42
C ASN A 48 -5.79 1.47 -8.37
N ARG A 49 -6.45 0.95 -9.42
CA ARG A 49 -6.77 -0.48 -9.57
C ARG A 49 -5.52 -1.37 -9.65
N LYS A 50 -4.50 -0.96 -10.40
CA LYS A 50 -3.21 -1.67 -10.45
C LYS A 50 -2.55 -1.68 -9.07
N ARG A 51 -2.53 -0.55 -8.37
CA ARG A 51 -1.97 -0.46 -7.02
C ARG A 51 -2.71 -1.36 -6.03
N LEU A 52 -4.05 -1.42 -6.08
CA LEU A 52 -4.83 -2.35 -5.27
C LEU A 52 -4.42 -3.81 -5.50
N ALA A 53 -4.15 -4.22 -6.75
CA ALA A 53 -3.68 -5.57 -7.06
C ALA A 53 -2.25 -5.82 -6.52
N GLU A 54 -1.35 -4.85 -6.63
CA GLU A 54 -0.01 -4.92 -6.04
C GLU A 54 -0.07 -5.09 -4.52
N LEU A 55 -0.90 -4.31 -3.83
CA LEU A 55 -1.10 -4.39 -2.38
C LEU A 55 -1.56 -5.80 -1.95
N GLN A 56 -2.44 -6.41 -2.73
CA GLN A 56 -2.89 -7.79 -2.46
C GLN A 56 -1.75 -8.79 -2.65
N GLY A 57 -0.89 -8.59 -3.65
CA GLY A 57 0.34 -9.36 -3.84
C GLY A 57 1.31 -9.20 -2.66
N GLU A 58 1.58 -7.96 -2.23
CA GLU A 58 2.40 -7.64 -1.06
C GLU A 58 1.88 -8.33 0.21
N LYS A 59 0.56 -8.32 0.44
CA LYS A 59 -0.07 -8.99 1.59
C LYS A 59 0.16 -10.51 1.57
N LYS A 60 0.00 -11.15 0.40
CA LYS A 60 0.24 -12.59 0.24
C LYS A 60 1.71 -12.95 0.46
N GLU A 61 2.61 -12.15 -0.09
CA GLU A 61 4.06 -12.36 0.03
C GLU A 61 4.55 -12.16 1.48
N SER A 62 4.05 -11.12 2.15
CA SER A 62 4.33 -10.88 3.58
C SER A 62 3.86 -12.04 4.45
N GLY A 63 2.72 -12.66 4.13
CA GLY A 63 2.24 -13.86 4.82
C GLY A 63 3.10 -15.10 4.56
N ARG A 64 3.56 -15.29 3.32
CA ARG A 64 4.38 -16.45 2.92
C ARG A 64 5.79 -16.42 3.50
N ASN A 65 6.47 -15.27 3.43
CA ASN A 65 7.87 -15.16 3.84
C ASN A 65 8.06 -15.10 5.37
N ASN A 66 6.98 -14.89 6.12
CA ASN A 66 7.05 -14.69 7.56
C ASN A 66 6.28 -15.71 8.40
N ALA A 67 5.75 -16.76 7.76
CA ALA A 67 4.89 -17.79 8.36
C ALA A 67 5.49 -18.47 9.62
N GLY A 68 6.82 -18.46 9.78
CA GLY A 68 7.49 -19.05 10.95
C GLY A 68 7.96 -18.09 12.05
N PHE A 69 8.13 -16.78 11.77
CA PHE A 69 8.81 -15.85 12.72
C PHE A 69 8.10 -14.52 12.95
N LEU A 70 7.39 -13.94 11.97
CA LEU A 70 6.68 -12.66 12.21
C LEU A 70 5.20 -12.82 12.53
N VAL A 71 4.57 -13.98 12.33
CA VAL A 71 3.14 -14.15 12.70
C VAL A 71 2.89 -13.84 14.18
N THR A 72 3.88 -14.06 15.05
CA THR A 72 3.82 -13.71 16.47
C THR A 72 4.47 -12.36 16.82
N SER A 73 5.07 -11.68 15.84
CA SER A 73 5.79 -10.43 16.03
C SER A 73 4.84 -9.22 15.89
N PRO A 74 4.95 -8.19 16.74
CA PRO A 74 4.23 -6.92 16.59
C PRO A 74 4.41 -6.28 15.20
N LEU A 75 5.50 -6.58 14.49
CA LEU A 75 5.77 -6.07 13.15
C LEU A 75 4.74 -6.55 12.11
N PHE A 76 4.17 -7.74 12.27
CA PHE A 76 3.14 -8.25 11.34
C PHE A 76 1.78 -7.58 11.52
N LEU A 77 1.51 -7.01 12.70
CA LEU A 77 0.32 -6.20 12.93
C LEU A 77 0.42 -4.85 12.21
N ASP A 78 1.61 -4.25 12.18
CA ASP A 78 1.86 -2.97 11.54
C ASP A 78 1.70 -3.06 9.99
N THR A 79 2.16 -4.15 9.37
CA THR A 79 1.98 -4.36 7.92
C THR A 79 0.52 -4.57 7.53
N GLN A 80 -0.26 -5.28 8.36
CA GLN A 80 -1.69 -5.45 8.14
C GLN A 80 -2.47 -4.14 8.27
N GLY A 81 -2.12 -3.31 9.25
CA GLY A 81 -2.70 -1.97 9.40
C GLY A 81 -2.40 -1.09 8.19
N THR A 82 -1.17 -1.11 7.70
CA THR A 82 -0.76 -0.37 6.50
C THR A 82 -1.54 -0.79 5.26
N PHE A 83 -1.65 -2.11 5.00
CA PHE A 83 -2.42 -2.62 3.86
C PHE A 83 -3.87 -2.13 3.89
N LYS A 84 -4.53 -2.23 5.06
CA LYS A 84 -5.93 -1.82 5.21
C LYS A 84 -6.12 -0.33 4.93
N LYS A 85 -5.28 0.53 5.53
CA LYS A 85 -5.36 1.99 5.36
C LYS A 85 -5.17 2.42 3.91
N GLU A 86 -4.22 1.84 3.19
CA GLU A 86 -4.00 2.17 1.77
C GLU A 86 -5.11 1.66 0.87
N THR A 87 -5.61 0.45 1.14
CA THR A 87 -6.73 -0.13 0.38
C THR A 87 -7.99 0.72 0.55
N GLU A 88 -8.30 1.14 1.78
CA GLU A 88 -9.42 2.01 2.09
C GLU A 88 -9.29 3.37 1.39
N ALA A 89 -8.12 4.01 1.48
CA ALA A 89 -7.86 5.28 0.81
C ALA A 89 -8.02 5.19 -0.72
N LEU A 90 -7.50 4.13 -1.35
CA LEU A 90 -7.64 3.90 -2.79
C LEU A 90 -9.10 3.65 -3.20
N ASN A 91 -9.88 2.94 -2.39
CA ASN A 91 -11.29 2.70 -2.66
C ASN A 91 -12.09 4.01 -2.58
N LEU A 92 -11.89 4.80 -1.52
CA LEU A 92 -12.56 6.10 -1.38
C LEU A 92 -12.19 7.06 -2.51
N ARG A 93 -10.92 7.08 -2.92
CA ARG A 93 -10.50 7.86 -4.08
C ARG A 93 -11.18 7.39 -5.37
N ASN A 94 -11.29 6.08 -5.60
CA ASN A 94 -11.98 5.54 -6.77
C ASN A 94 -13.48 5.85 -6.77
N GLU A 95 -14.14 5.84 -5.61
CA GLU A 95 -15.53 6.30 -5.46
C GLU A 95 -15.65 7.78 -5.86
N ARG A 96 -14.72 8.63 -5.42
CA ARG A 96 -14.71 10.04 -5.83
C ARG A 96 -14.46 10.21 -7.33
N LEU A 97 -13.52 9.47 -7.91
CA LEU A 97 -13.24 9.50 -9.35
C LEU A 97 -14.47 9.08 -10.15
N ASN A 98 -15.21 8.06 -9.71
CA ASN A 98 -16.47 7.65 -10.34
C ASN A 98 -17.53 8.76 -10.29
N ALA A 99 -17.67 9.45 -9.16
CA ALA A 99 -18.57 10.59 -9.05
C ALA A 99 -18.16 11.72 -10.00
N LEU A 100 -16.86 12.06 -10.07
CA LEU A 100 -16.34 13.07 -11.00
C LEU A 100 -16.56 12.70 -12.47
N MET A 101 -16.42 11.41 -12.81
CA MET A 101 -16.69 10.92 -14.16
C MET A 101 -18.17 11.03 -14.51
N ALA A 102 -19.07 10.67 -13.58
CA ALA A 102 -20.52 10.81 -13.75
C ALA A 102 -20.95 12.28 -13.89
N GLU A 103 -20.42 13.17 -13.03
CA GLU A 103 -20.67 14.62 -13.08
C GLU A 103 -20.28 15.23 -14.44
N ARG A 104 -19.29 14.64 -15.11
CA ARG A 104 -18.74 15.11 -16.39
C ARG A 104 -19.28 14.38 -17.62
N GLY A 105 -20.11 13.36 -17.44
CA GLY A 105 -20.59 12.52 -18.53
C GLY A 105 -19.48 11.70 -19.22
N CYS A 106 -18.43 11.33 -18.48
CA CYS A 106 -17.42 10.39 -18.97
C CYS A 106 -17.99 8.96 -19.06
N GLU A 107 -17.34 8.11 -19.85
CA GLU A 107 -17.65 6.67 -19.83
C GLU A 107 -17.31 6.08 -18.46
N ALA A 108 -18.21 5.25 -17.93
CA ALA A 108 -18.01 4.64 -16.62
C ALA A 108 -16.91 3.56 -16.72
N PRO A 109 -15.99 3.49 -15.74
CA PRO A 109 -15.01 2.43 -15.72
C PRO A 109 -15.69 1.07 -15.56
N PRO A 110 -15.09 0.00 -16.10
CA PRO A 110 -15.64 -1.34 -15.96
C PRO A 110 -15.78 -1.71 -14.48
N ALA A 111 -16.86 -2.42 -14.15
CA ALA A 111 -17.13 -2.86 -12.79
C ALA A 111 -15.93 -3.68 -12.24
N PRO A 112 -15.65 -3.59 -10.93
CA PRO A 112 -14.60 -4.41 -10.32
C PRO A 112 -14.83 -5.89 -10.62
N VAL A 113 -13.82 -6.56 -11.16
CA VAL A 113 -13.84 -8.02 -11.29
C VAL A 113 -13.80 -8.61 -9.88
N PRO A 114 -14.75 -9.50 -9.51
CA PRO A 114 -14.82 -10.10 -8.17
C PRO A 114 -13.60 -10.96 -7.83
#